data_AF-A0A1Q9NP28-F1
#
_entry.id   AF-A0A1Q9NP28-F1
#
_cell.length_a   1.000
_cell.length_b   1.000
_cell.length_c   1.000
_cell.angle_alpha   90.00
_cell.angle_beta   90.00
_cell.angle_gamma   90.00
#
_symmetry.space_group_name_H-M   'P 1'
#
loop_
_entity.id
_entity.type
_entity.pdbx_description
1 polymer ?
#
loop_
_entity_poly.entity_id
_entity_poly.type
_entity_poly.pdbx_seq_one_letter_code
_entity_poly.pdbx_strand_id
1 'polypeptide(L)'
;MKLGKILENLVKRKMKYYNLTYEQHHEKFFENLKNIPNLNELKISPILLVTDLQPNSLVSIAYTIRLARLLGKETKLYSLTEGKHTNTINKEFEELDIRLEKIIELEVANIEDIAKVVDKYGIRLIIVSYAHHLWESIINQIPATVLVTSLKNIHK
;
A
#
# COMPACT_ATOMS: atom_id res chain seq x y z
N MET A 1 3.94 31.56 5.83
CA MET A 1 2.75 30.68 5.96
C MET A 1 3.12 29.31 5.42
N LYS A 2 3.08 28.25 6.25
CA LYS A 2 3.68 26.95 5.91
C LYS A 2 2.74 26.10 5.03
N LEU A 3 3.29 25.56 3.93
CA LEU A 3 2.67 24.66 2.95
C LEU A 3 1.80 23.54 3.57
N GLY A 4 2.16 23.09 4.78
CA GLY A 4 1.41 22.11 5.56
C GLY A 4 -0.05 22.49 5.84
N LYS A 5 -0.37 23.78 6.06
CA LYS A 5 -1.78 24.23 6.27
C LYS A 5 -2.60 24.28 4.98
N ILE A 6 -1.95 24.34 3.81
CA ILE A 6 -2.62 24.29 2.51
C ILE A 6 -2.96 22.83 2.16
N LEU A 7 -2.03 21.90 2.43
CA LEU A 7 -2.25 20.46 2.28
C LEU A 7 -3.31 19.93 3.25
N GLU A 8 -3.26 20.34 4.51
CA GLU A 8 -4.24 19.93 5.54
C GLU A 8 -5.67 20.41 5.22
N ASN A 9 -5.81 21.60 4.61
CA ASN A 9 -7.12 22.14 4.20
C ASN A 9 -7.66 21.52 2.90
N LEU A 10 -6.80 21.14 1.96
CA LEU A 10 -7.21 20.42 0.73
C LEU A 10 -7.70 19.01 1.06
N VAL A 11 -7.07 18.33 2.02
CA VAL A 11 -7.50 17.01 2.52
C VAL A 11 -8.81 17.14 3.32
N LYS A 12 -8.91 18.11 4.25
CA LYS A 12 -10.12 18.30 5.07
C LYS A 12 -11.36 18.74 4.28
N ARG A 13 -11.23 19.57 3.23
CA ARG A 13 -12.37 20.02 2.42
C ARG A 13 -12.90 18.97 1.43
N LYS A 14 -12.07 18.01 1.00
CA LYS A 14 -12.55 16.88 0.19
C LYS A 14 -13.05 15.70 1.04
N MET A 15 -12.66 15.56 2.31
CA MET A 15 -13.12 14.46 3.16
C MET A 15 -14.60 14.54 3.60
N LYS A 16 -15.21 15.73 3.67
CA LYS A 16 -16.56 15.87 4.24
C LYS A 16 -17.69 15.19 3.44
N TYR A 17 -17.48 14.92 2.15
CA TYR A 17 -18.41 14.14 1.31
C TYR A 17 -17.89 12.73 0.98
N TYR A 18 -16.61 12.43 1.23
CA TYR A 18 -15.99 11.13 1.00
C TYR A 18 -16.11 10.19 2.21
N ASN A 19 -16.21 10.72 3.45
CA ASN A 19 -16.27 9.89 4.66
C ASN A 19 -17.50 8.97 4.73
N LEU A 20 -18.68 9.42 4.28
CA LEU A 20 -19.91 8.63 4.45
C LEU A 20 -19.97 7.38 3.55
N THR A 21 -19.42 7.44 2.34
CA THR A 21 -19.35 6.29 1.41
C THR A 21 -18.09 5.46 1.63
N TYR A 22 -16.95 6.08 1.95
CA TYR A 22 -15.73 5.35 2.30
C TYR A 22 -15.92 4.52 3.56
N GLU A 23 -16.44 5.08 4.66
CA GLU A 23 -16.63 4.35 5.92
C GLU A 23 -17.58 3.15 5.76
N GLN A 24 -18.69 3.29 5.03
CA GLN A 24 -19.65 2.19 4.81
C GLN A 24 -19.11 1.05 3.92
N HIS A 25 -18.42 1.38 2.82
CA HIS A 25 -17.83 0.37 1.93
C HIS A 25 -16.57 -0.26 2.54
N HIS A 26 -15.81 0.51 3.29
CA HIS A 26 -14.71 0.06 4.13
C HIS A 26 -15.23 -0.96 5.17
N GLU A 27 -16.24 -0.62 5.97
CA GLU A 27 -16.81 -1.55 6.97
C GLU A 27 -17.32 -2.85 6.34
N LYS A 28 -18.03 -2.80 5.21
CA LYS A 28 -18.56 -3.99 4.54
C LYS A 28 -17.48 -4.88 3.91
N PHE A 29 -16.45 -4.30 3.30
CA PHE A 29 -15.29 -5.06 2.80
C PHE A 29 -14.52 -5.72 3.95
N PHE A 30 -14.41 -5.04 5.09
CA PHE A 30 -13.70 -5.56 6.25
C PHE A 30 -14.50 -6.54 7.11
N GLU A 31 -15.83 -6.44 7.16
CA GLU A 31 -16.67 -7.54 7.67
C GLU A 31 -16.46 -8.80 6.82
N ASN A 32 -16.43 -8.66 5.50
CA ASN A 32 -16.17 -9.80 4.61
C ASN A 32 -14.77 -10.40 4.81
N LEU A 33 -13.73 -9.57 5.04
CA LEU A 33 -12.37 -10.05 5.34
C LEU A 33 -12.24 -10.69 6.73
N LYS A 34 -12.88 -10.12 7.77
CA LYS A 34 -12.91 -10.72 9.13
C LYS A 34 -13.60 -12.08 9.14
N ASN A 35 -14.52 -12.30 8.20
CA ASN A 35 -15.25 -13.54 8.04
C ASN A 35 -14.55 -14.56 7.13
N ILE A 36 -13.37 -14.27 6.58
CA ILE A 36 -12.56 -15.30 5.92
C ILE A 36 -11.90 -16.12 7.03
N PRO A 37 -12.34 -17.38 7.25
CA PRO A 37 -11.66 -18.25 8.18
C PRO A 37 -10.22 -18.40 7.67
N ASN A 38 -9.26 -18.31 8.60
CA ASN A 38 -7.85 -18.59 8.31
C ASN A 38 -7.15 -17.58 7.38
N LEU A 39 -7.45 -16.28 7.51
CA LEU A 39 -6.65 -15.22 6.85
C LEU A 39 -5.14 -15.34 7.14
N ASN A 40 -4.79 -15.89 8.31
CA ASN A 40 -3.41 -16.16 8.73
C ASN A 40 -2.80 -17.42 8.05
N GLU A 41 -3.61 -18.32 7.50
CA GLU A 41 -3.13 -19.45 6.68
C GLU A 41 -2.87 -19.05 5.23
N LEU A 42 -3.39 -17.89 4.79
CA LEU A 42 -3.03 -17.32 3.49
C LEU A 42 -1.53 -17.02 3.51
N LYS A 43 -0.76 -17.79 2.74
CA LYS A 43 0.69 -17.64 2.55
C LYS A 43 1.02 -16.40 1.71
N ILE A 44 0.53 -15.24 2.13
CA ILE A 44 0.65 -13.95 1.43
C ILE A 44 1.81 -13.09 1.94
N SER A 45 2.53 -13.54 2.97
CA SER A 45 3.81 -12.99 3.39
C SER A 45 4.96 -13.75 2.70
N PRO A 46 6.06 -13.09 2.26
CA PRO A 46 6.34 -11.66 2.39
C PRO A 46 5.53 -10.72 1.48
N ILE A 47 5.28 -9.49 1.96
CA ILE A 47 4.51 -8.46 1.25
C ILE A 47 5.45 -7.34 0.80
N LEU A 48 5.27 -6.85 -0.43
CA LEU A 48 5.94 -5.67 -0.97
C LEU A 48 4.94 -4.55 -1.22
N LEU A 49 5.12 -3.41 -0.58
CA LEU A 49 4.49 -2.15 -0.95
C LEU A 49 5.30 -1.49 -2.07
N VAL A 50 4.64 -1.14 -3.19
CA VAL A 50 5.20 -0.30 -4.25
C VAL A 50 4.48 1.04 -4.24
N THR A 51 5.23 2.14 -4.09
CA THR A 51 4.67 3.49 -3.95
C THR A 51 5.61 4.58 -4.46
N ASP A 52 5.05 5.70 -4.87
CA ASP A 52 5.76 6.93 -5.27
C ASP A 52 5.41 8.11 -4.34
N LEU A 53 4.72 7.85 -3.22
CA LEU A 53 4.14 8.84 -2.29
C LEU A 53 3.31 9.96 -2.92
N GLN A 54 2.87 9.80 -4.18
CA GLN A 54 1.89 10.71 -4.73
C GLN A 54 0.58 10.61 -3.94
N PRO A 55 -0.25 11.67 -3.87
CA PRO A 55 -1.48 11.65 -3.09
C PRO A 55 -2.40 10.47 -3.39
N ASN A 56 -2.42 10.03 -4.65
CA ASN A 56 -3.22 8.89 -5.11
C ASN A 56 -2.61 7.52 -4.75
N SER A 57 -1.35 7.49 -4.34
CA SER A 57 -0.61 6.29 -3.94
C SER A 57 -0.61 6.08 -2.43
N LEU A 58 -1.09 7.03 -1.63
CA LEU A 58 -1.23 6.87 -0.18
C LEU A 58 -2.22 5.77 0.21
N VAL A 59 -3.15 5.41 -0.69
CA VAL A 59 -4.11 4.33 -0.46
C VAL A 59 -3.41 2.96 -0.33
N SER A 60 -2.35 2.70 -1.10
CA SER A 60 -1.62 1.42 -0.99
C SER A 60 -0.89 1.30 0.35
N ILE A 61 -0.41 2.42 0.92
CA ILE A 61 0.18 2.46 2.26
C ILE A 61 -0.87 2.09 3.32
N ALA A 62 -2.04 2.73 3.30
CA ALA A 62 -3.11 2.46 4.25
C ALA A 62 -3.55 0.98 4.23
N TYR A 63 -3.67 0.39 3.03
CA TYR A 63 -3.99 -1.04 2.87
C TYR A 63 -2.87 -1.95 3.38
N THR A 64 -1.61 -1.60 3.13
CA THR A 64 -0.45 -2.37 3.60
C THR A 64 -0.39 -2.39 5.13
N ILE A 65 -0.53 -1.23 5.77
CA ILE A 65 -0.60 -1.09 7.23
C ILE A 65 -1.72 -1.95 7.79
N ARG A 66 -2.91 -1.86 7.19
CA ARG A 66 -4.08 -2.60 7.68
C ARG A 66 -3.91 -4.11 7.54
N LEU A 67 -3.38 -4.57 6.41
CA LEU A 67 -3.12 -5.98 6.18
C LEU A 67 -2.05 -6.52 7.14
N ALA A 68 -0.99 -5.74 7.39
CA ALA A 68 0.02 -6.07 8.39
C ALA A 68 -0.58 -6.27 9.80
N ARG A 69 -1.51 -5.41 10.21
CA ARG A 69 -2.20 -5.54 11.50
C ARG A 69 -3.09 -6.78 11.58
N LEU A 70 -3.72 -7.16 10.47
CA LEU A 70 -4.58 -8.35 10.41
C LEU A 70 -3.77 -9.65 10.44
N LEU A 71 -2.67 -9.70 9.70
CA LEU A 71 -1.81 -10.88 9.60
C LEU A 71 -0.88 -11.06 10.80
N GLY A 72 -0.66 -9.99 11.58
CA GLY A 72 0.11 -10.03 12.82
C GLY A 72 1.61 -9.87 12.62
N LYS A 73 2.34 -9.94 13.75
CA LYS A 73 3.75 -9.53 13.88
C LYS A 73 4.75 -10.36 13.06
N GLU A 74 4.38 -11.56 12.63
CA GLU A 74 5.25 -12.42 11.82
C GLU A 74 5.29 -12.02 10.33
N THR A 75 4.44 -11.08 9.94
CA THR A 75 4.34 -10.62 8.56
C THR A 75 5.60 -9.85 8.16
N LYS A 76 6.39 -10.42 7.25
CA LYS A 76 7.52 -9.72 6.63
C LYS A 76 7.01 -8.70 5.62
N LEU A 77 7.35 -7.43 5.84
CA LEU A 77 6.94 -6.31 5.00
C LEU A 77 8.16 -5.62 4.39
N TYR A 78 8.07 -5.36 3.10
CA TYR A 78 9.07 -4.63 2.32
C TYR A 78 8.39 -3.42 1.68
N SER A 79 9.15 -2.36 1.46
CA SER A 79 8.70 -1.22 0.66
C SER A 79 9.70 -0.95 -0.45
N LEU A 80 9.21 -0.73 -1.66
CA LEU A 80 9.93 -0.11 -2.75
C LEU A 80 9.30 1.25 -3.00
N THR A 81 10.10 2.31 -2.88
CA THR A 81 9.64 3.68 -3.07
C THR A 81 10.45 4.39 -4.15
N GLU A 82 9.75 5.16 -4.96
CA GLU A 82 10.37 6.13 -5.87
C GLU A 82 10.58 7.45 -5.15
N GLY A 83 11.70 8.14 -5.39
CA GLY A 83 12.06 9.38 -4.71
C GLY A 83 12.55 9.20 -3.27
N LYS A 84 13.02 10.30 -2.66
CA LYS A 84 13.61 10.31 -1.31
C LYS A 84 12.53 10.31 -0.23
N HIS A 85 11.97 9.14 0.04
CA HIS A 85 10.74 8.96 0.80
C HIS A 85 10.86 7.97 1.97
N THR A 86 12.04 7.37 2.15
CA THR A 86 12.32 6.39 3.21
C THR A 86 11.90 6.86 4.60
N ASN A 87 12.27 8.09 5.00
CA ASN A 87 11.97 8.61 6.33
C ASN A 87 10.46 8.77 6.58
N THR A 88 9.72 9.22 5.56
CA THR A 88 8.26 9.38 5.67
C THR A 88 7.59 8.02 5.80
N ILE A 89 7.97 7.06 4.96
CA ILE A 89 7.39 5.70 5.00
C ILE A 89 7.73 5.03 6.32
N ASN A 90 8.98 5.05 6.79
CA ASN A 90 9.34 4.48 8.09
C ASN A 90 8.48 5.06 9.22
N LYS A 91 8.34 6.39 9.26
CA LYS A 91 7.57 7.05 10.30
C LYS A 91 6.10 6.62 10.33
N GLU A 92 5.43 6.55 9.17
CA GLU A 92 4.03 6.12 9.08
C GLU A 92 3.79 4.68 9.59
N PHE A 93 4.77 3.78 9.38
CA PHE A 93 4.68 2.40 9.85
C PHE A 93 5.09 2.25 11.32
N GLU A 94 6.13 2.95 11.77
CA GLU A 94 6.61 2.95 13.16
C GLU A 94 5.58 3.53 14.14
N GLU A 95 4.85 4.58 13.75
CA GLU A 95 3.77 5.16 14.56
C GLU A 95 2.65 4.14 14.88
N LEU A 96 2.61 3.01 14.17
CA LEU A 96 1.61 1.95 14.31
C LEU A 96 2.18 0.62 14.83
N ASP A 97 3.42 0.60 15.36
CA ASP A 97 4.14 -0.61 15.80
C ASP A 97 4.28 -1.66 14.68
N ILE A 98 4.40 -1.20 13.42
CA ILE A 98 4.62 -2.08 12.26
C ILE A 98 6.06 -1.89 11.79
N ARG A 99 6.80 -2.99 11.72
CA ARG A 99 8.19 -2.99 11.25
C ARG A 99 8.26 -3.32 9.77
N LEU A 100 8.93 -2.46 9.01
CA LEU A 100 9.39 -2.79 7.65
C LEU A 100 10.76 -3.48 7.76
N GLU A 101 10.89 -4.65 7.11
CA GLU A 101 12.16 -5.39 7.03
C GLU A 101 13.18 -4.60 6.22
N LYS A 102 12.72 -3.96 5.14
CA LYS A 102 13.57 -3.13 4.29
C LYS A 102 12.76 -2.14 3.47
N ILE A 103 13.30 -0.94 3.33
CA ILE A 103 12.88 0.04 2.33
C ILE A 103 13.95 0.08 1.23
N ILE A 104 13.54 -0.11 -0.02
CA ILE A 104 14.35 0.08 -1.21
C ILE A 104 13.93 1.42 -1.82
N GLU A 105 14.87 2.36 -1.86
CA GLU A 105 14.67 3.69 -2.43
C GLU A 105 15.34 3.75 -3.81
N LEU A 106 14.57 4.17 -4.81
CA LEU A 106 15.02 4.37 -6.20
C LEU A 106 14.62 5.77 -6.66
N GLU A 107 15.36 6.38 -7.58
CA GLU A 107 14.94 7.67 -8.14
C GLU A 107 13.66 7.51 -8.99
N VAL A 108 13.63 6.48 -9.83
CA VAL A 108 12.48 6.02 -10.60
C VAL A 108 12.61 4.50 -10.71
N ALA A 109 11.54 3.74 -10.48
CA ALA A 109 11.58 2.30 -10.60
C ALA A 109 11.24 1.87 -12.03
N ASN A 110 11.75 0.72 -12.44
CA ASN A 110 11.28 -0.01 -13.61
C ASN A 110 10.77 -1.39 -13.18
N ILE A 111 10.24 -2.15 -14.14
CA ILE A 111 9.67 -3.47 -13.85
C ILE A 111 10.75 -4.48 -13.42
N GLU A 112 11.96 -4.37 -13.96
CA GLU A 112 13.09 -5.24 -13.63
C GLU A 112 13.55 -5.06 -12.18
N ASP A 113 13.49 -3.85 -11.64
CA ASP A 113 13.83 -3.56 -10.26
C ASP A 113 12.82 -4.17 -9.29
N ILE A 114 11.52 -4.13 -9.65
CA ILE A 114 10.47 -4.82 -8.89
C ILE A 114 10.68 -6.33 -8.95
N ALA A 115 10.96 -6.89 -10.14
CA ALA A 115 11.23 -8.32 -10.32
C ALA A 115 12.41 -8.79 -9.45
N LYS A 116 13.53 -8.03 -9.44
CA LYS A 116 14.69 -8.35 -8.59
C LYS A 116 14.33 -8.38 -7.10
N VAL A 117 13.51 -7.45 -6.62
CA VAL A 117 13.06 -7.43 -5.22
C VAL A 117 12.16 -8.63 -4.93
N VAL A 118 11.25 -8.95 -5.85
CA VAL A 118 10.33 -10.09 -5.73
C VAL A 118 11.10 -11.40 -5.62
N ASP A 119 12.04 -11.65 -6.53
CA ASP A 119 12.86 -12.85 -6.53
C ASP A 119 13.76 -12.93 -5.29
N LYS A 120 14.43 -11.82 -4.97
CA LYS A 120 15.39 -11.76 -3.85
C LYS A 120 14.75 -12.04 -2.50
N TYR A 121 13.56 -11.53 -2.25
CA TYR A 121 12.89 -11.67 -0.96
C TYR A 121 11.75 -12.70 -0.98
N GLY A 122 11.53 -13.38 -2.11
CA GLY A 122 10.46 -14.35 -2.28
C GLY A 122 9.07 -13.74 -2.03
N ILE A 123 8.85 -12.51 -2.50
CA ILE A 123 7.61 -11.76 -2.28
C ILE A 123 6.41 -12.56 -2.80
N ARG A 124 5.37 -12.67 -1.97
CA ARG A 124 4.13 -13.40 -2.28
C ARG A 124 3.01 -12.47 -2.70
N LEU A 125 2.97 -11.26 -2.12
CA LEU A 125 1.96 -10.25 -2.39
C LEU A 125 2.62 -8.90 -2.68
N ILE A 126 2.20 -8.25 -3.75
CA ILE A 126 2.56 -6.88 -4.08
C ILE A 126 1.32 -6.02 -3.88
N ILE A 127 1.45 -4.92 -3.16
CA ILE A 127 0.40 -3.91 -2.99
C ILE A 127 0.86 -2.64 -3.71
N VAL A 128 0.06 -2.21 -4.68
CA VAL A 128 0.37 -1.06 -5.52
C VAL A 128 -0.90 -0.22 -5.73
N SER A 129 -0.74 1.09 -5.96
CA SER A 129 -1.86 1.94 -6.34
C SER A 129 -2.11 1.87 -7.85
N TYR A 130 -3.38 1.93 -8.28
CA TYR A 130 -3.77 2.11 -9.68
C TYR A 130 -3.21 3.42 -10.28
N ALA A 131 -2.87 4.40 -9.44
CA ALA A 131 -2.22 5.62 -9.90
C ALA A 131 -0.72 5.45 -10.18
N HIS A 132 -0.10 4.37 -9.70
CA HIS A 132 1.33 4.13 -9.88
C HIS A 132 1.61 3.71 -11.32
N HIS A 133 2.52 4.40 -12.01
CA HIS A 133 2.71 4.21 -13.45
C HIS A 133 3.08 2.77 -13.89
N LEU A 134 3.63 1.94 -12.99
CA LEU A 134 3.97 0.54 -13.25
C LEU A 134 2.86 -0.48 -12.94
N TRP A 135 1.68 -0.09 -12.44
CA TRP A 135 0.69 -1.05 -11.91
C TRP A 135 0.27 -2.13 -12.92
N GLU A 136 0.07 -1.77 -14.20
CA GLU A 136 -0.28 -2.73 -15.27
C GLU A 136 0.86 -3.71 -15.55
N SER A 137 2.08 -3.19 -15.67
CA SER A 137 3.29 -3.99 -15.90
C SER A 137 3.52 -4.97 -14.74
N ILE A 138 3.25 -4.55 -13.50
CA ILE A 138 3.36 -5.41 -12.32
C ILE A 138 2.39 -6.59 -12.40
N ILE A 139 1.12 -6.37 -12.76
CA ILE A 139 0.15 -7.46 -12.95
C ILE A 139 0.60 -8.42 -14.05
N ASN A 140 1.07 -7.89 -15.18
CA ASN A 140 1.29 -8.69 -16.37
C ASN A 140 2.62 -9.46 -16.36
N GLN A 141 3.64 -8.96 -15.65
CA GLN A 141 5.02 -9.45 -15.80
C GLN A 141 5.59 -10.05 -14.51
N ILE A 142 5.03 -9.74 -13.34
CA ILE A 142 5.61 -10.18 -12.07
C ILE A 142 4.88 -11.43 -11.57
N PRO A 143 5.62 -12.53 -11.26
CA PRO A 143 5.02 -13.79 -10.81
C PRO A 143 4.67 -13.77 -9.32
N ALA A 144 3.93 -12.75 -8.89
CA ALA A 144 3.42 -12.60 -7.52
C ALA A 144 1.92 -12.26 -7.56
N THR A 145 1.21 -12.49 -6.44
CA THR A 145 -0.15 -11.97 -6.33
C THR A 145 -0.09 -10.44 -6.23
N VAL A 146 -0.96 -9.74 -6.97
CA VAL A 146 -0.97 -8.27 -6.98
C VAL A 146 -2.31 -7.75 -6.49
N LEU A 147 -2.27 -6.92 -5.44
CA LEU A 147 -3.40 -6.14 -4.96
C LEU A 147 -3.25 -4.70 -5.46
N VAL A 148 -4.10 -4.35 -6.43
CA VAL A 148 -4.19 -2.97 -6.92
C VAL A 148 -5.25 -2.21 -6.11
N THR A 149 -4.82 -1.10 -5.53
CA THR A 149 -5.65 -0.24 -4.69
C THR A 149 -5.98 1.05 -5.42
N SER A 150 -7.17 1.62 -5.21
CA SER A 150 -7.61 2.84 -5.89
C SER A 150 -8.42 3.70 -4.94
N LEU A 151 -8.28 5.03 -5.05
CA LEU A 151 -9.19 6.00 -4.44
C LEU A 151 -10.42 6.30 -5.30
N LYS A 152 -10.39 5.96 -6.60
CA LYS A 152 -11.55 6.09 -7.48
C LYS A 152 -12.44 4.85 -7.37
N ASN A 153 -13.75 5.07 -7.28
CA ASN A 153 -14.76 4.06 -7.61
C ASN A 153 -14.43 3.47 -8.98
N ILE A 154 -14.05 2.21 -9.03
CA ILE A 154 -13.91 1.43 -10.26
C ILE A 154 -15.33 0.97 -10.63
N HIS A 155 -16.17 1.92 -11.05
CA HIS A 155 -17.43 1.63 -11.74
C HIS A 155 -17.45 2.44 -13.03
N LYS A 156 -17.16 1.71 -14.12
CA LYS A 156 -17.40 1.96 -15.55
C LYS A 156 -17.53 3.41 -16.01
#